data_AF-A0A833DDT5-F1
#
_entry.id   AF-A0A833DDT5-F1
#
_cell.length_a   1.000
_cell.length_b   1.000
_cell.length_c   1.000
_cell.angle_alpha   90.00
_cell.angle_beta   90.00
_cell.angle_gamma   90.00
#
_symmetry.space_group_name_H-M   'P 1'
#
loop_
_entity.id
_entity.type
_entity.pdbx_description
1 polymer ?
#
loop_
_entity_poly.entity_id
_entity_poly.type
_entity_poly.pdbx_seq_one_letter_code
_entity_poly.pdbx_strand_id
1 'polypeptide(L)'
;MDLGTLVLAIIPLLVVVDPPASIAFFLTLGSERSTASLRKIAFRACAFATMVLLFFAFSGEALLTYMHVEMYSLQAAGGLLLGLIGM
;
A
#
# COMPACT_ATOMS: atom_id res chain seq x y z
N MET A 1 2.04 -4.05 24.45
CA MET A 1 1.22 -3.62 23.30
C MET A 1 -0.19 -4.05 23.61
N ASP A 2 -1.13 -3.12 23.74
CA ASP A 2 -2.54 -3.46 23.88
C ASP A 2 -3.09 -3.94 22.52
N LEU A 3 -4.18 -4.70 22.56
CA LEU A 3 -4.82 -5.18 21.33
C LEU A 3 -5.34 -4.01 20.47
N GLY A 4 -5.73 -2.91 21.12
CA GLY A 4 -6.20 -1.68 20.46
C GLY A 4 -5.16 -1.07 19.53
N THR A 5 -3.91 -0.89 19.99
CA THR A 5 -2.83 -0.35 19.14
C THR A 5 -2.52 -1.29 17.98
N LEU A 6 -2.59 -2.61 18.19
CA LEU A 6 -2.36 -3.59 17.12
C LEU A 6 -3.40 -3.46 16.00
N VAL A 7 -4.68 -3.32 16.37
CA VAL A 7 -5.79 -3.15 15.42
C VAL A 7 -5.65 -1.84 14.66
N LEU A 8 -5.31 -0.74 15.35
CA LEU A 8 -5.10 0.57 14.74
C LEU A 8 -3.91 0.62 13.77
N ALA A 9 -2.90 -0.25 13.95
CA ALA A 9 -1.77 -0.35 13.02
C ALA A 9 -2.07 -1.29 11.84
N ILE A 10 -2.72 -2.44 12.09
CA ILE A 10 -2.93 -3.48 11.09
C ILE A 10 -4.03 -3.12 10.09
N ILE A 11 -5.14 -2.52 10.53
CA ILE A 11 -6.27 -2.22 9.64
C ILE A 11 -5.85 -1.26 8.52
N PRO A 12 -5.23 -0.09 8.78
CA PRO A 12 -4.81 0.81 7.72
C PRO A 12 -3.81 0.16 6.76
N LEU A 13 -2.90 -0.67 7.28
CA LEU A 13 -1.95 -1.41 6.45
C LEU A 13 -2.67 -2.37 5.49
N LEU A 14 -3.66 -3.13 5.97
CA LEU A 14 -4.44 -4.04 5.12
C LEU A 14 -5.25 -3.28 4.07
N VAL A 15 -5.86 -2.16 4.45
CA VAL A 15 -6.63 -1.31 3.52
C VAL A 15 -5.72 -0.73 2.45
N VAL A 16 -4.53 -0.24 2.80
CA VAL A 16 -3.56 0.34 1.85
C VAL A 16 -2.98 -0.71 0.90
N VAL A 17 -2.71 -1.93 1.39
CA VAL A 17 -2.17 -3.02 0.56
C VAL A 17 -3.22 -3.62 -0.37
N ASP A 18 -4.50 -3.57 0.00
CA ASP A 18 -5.63 -4.19 -0.70
C ASP A 18 -5.31 -5.60 -1.25
N PRO A 19 -5.11 -6.59 -0.35
CA PRO A 19 -4.75 -7.94 -0.75
C PRO A 19 -5.76 -8.59 -1.71
N PRO A 20 -7.09 -8.50 -1.52
CA PRO A 20 -8.06 -9.10 -2.43
C PRO A 20 -7.93 -8.60 -3.87
N ALA A 21 -7.87 -7.28 -4.07
CA ALA A 21 -7.74 -6.72 -5.42
C ALA A 21 -6.39 -7.11 -6.03
N SER A 22 -5.31 -7.00 -5.26
CA SER A 22 -3.96 -7.34 -5.72
C SER A 22 -3.84 -8.81 -6.17
N ILE A 23 -4.43 -9.75 -5.43
CA ILE A 23 -4.46 -11.18 -5.81
C ILE A 23 -5.27 -11.37 -7.08
N ALA A 24 -6.46 -10.76 -7.16
CA ALA A 24 -7.32 -10.87 -8.34
C ALA A 24 -6.62 -10.33 -9.61
N PHE A 25 -6.00 -9.15 -9.53
CA PHE A 25 -5.20 -8.57 -10.63
C PHE A 25 -4.05 -9.48 -11.02
N PHE A 26 -3.28 -9.98 -10.05
CA PHE A 26 -2.13 -10.84 -10.32
C PHE A 26 -2.52 -12.15 -11.01
N LEU A 27 -3.60 -12.80 -10.55
CA LEU A 27 -4.11 -14.04 -11.15
C LEU A 27 -4.70 -13.81 -12.54
N THR A 28 -5.43 -12.70 -12.73
CA THR A 28 -6.07 -12.38 -14.01
C THR A 28 -5.02 -12.10 -15.09
N LEU A 29 -4.06 -11.22 -14.80
CA LEU A 29 -2.97 -10.86 -15.72
C LEU A 29 -1.92 -11.98 -15.87
N GLY A 30 -1.85 -12.88 -14.90
CA GLY A 30 -0.92 -14.00 -14.88
C GLY A 30 -1.44 -15.30 -15.50
N SER A 31 -2.72 -15.36 -15.86
CA SER A 31 -3.42 -16.60 -16.24
C SER A 31 -2.80 -17.35 -17.43
N GLU A 32 -2.15 -16.67 -18.36
CA GLU A 32 -1.51 -17.29 -19.54
C GLU A 32 0.00 -17.59 -19.35
N ARG A 33 0.56 -17.34 -18.16
CA ARG A 33 2.00 -17.48 -17.89
C ARG A 33 2.33 -18.77 -17.15
N SER A 34 3.53 -19.30 -17.39
CA SER A 34 4.05 -20.42 -16.61
C SER A 34 4.31 -20.02 -15.15
N THR A 35 4.14 -20.97 -14.23
CA THR A 35 4.35 -20.78 -12.78
C THR A 35 5.75 -20.25 -12.44
N ALA A 36 6.78 -20.69 -13.18
CA ALA A 36 8.15 -20.19 -13.02
C ALA A 36 8.28 -18.69 -13.37
N SER A 37 7.60 -18.23 -14.42
CA SER A 37 7.58 -16.82 -14.81
C SER A 37 6.81 -15.99 -13.77
N LEU A 38 5.65 -16.47 -13.33
CA LEU A 38 4.84 -15.80 -12.30
C LEU A 38 5.61 -15.57 -11.00
N ARG A 39 6.38 -16.57 -10.54
CA ARG A 39 7.20 -16.44 -9.33
C ARG A 39 8.26 -15.34 -9.46
N LYS A 40 8.86 -15.19 -10.64
CA LYS A 40 9.84 -14.13 -10.92
C LYS A 40 9.18 -12.75 -10.95
N ILE A 41 7.97 -12.65 -11.49
CA ILE A 41 7.18 -11.40 -11.49
C ILE A 41 6.80 -11.03 -10.05
N ALA A 42 6.28 -11.97 -9.27
CA ALA A 42 5.93 -11.75 -7.87
C ALA A 42 7.11 -11.21 -7.07
N PHE A 43 8.29 -11.82 -7.19
CA PHE A 43 9.48 -11.34 -6.48
C PHE A 43 9.89 -9.92 -6.89
N ARG A 44 9.83 -9.61 -8.18
CA ARG A 44 10.12 -8.25 -8.69
C ARG A 44 9.10 -7.23 -8.18
N ALA A 45 7.82 -7.57 -8.17
CA ALA A 45 6.75 -6.72 -7.66
C ALA A 45 6.93 -6.46 -6.15
N CYS A 46 7.20 -7.51 -5.36
CA CYS A 46 7.49 -7.36 -3.94
C CYS A 46 8.73 -6.49 -3.69
N ALA A 47 9.83 -6.71 -4.41
CA ALA A 47 11.04 -5.91 -4.27
C ALA A 47 10.81 -4.43 -4.60
N PHE A 48 10.03 -4.15 -5.66
CA PHE A 48 9.65 -2.79 -6.02
C PHE A 48 8.76 -2.15 -4.94
N ALA A 49 7.72 -2.85 -4.47
CA ALA A 49 6.85 -2.37 -3.41
C ALA A 49 7.65 -2.08 -2.12
N THR A 50 8.56 -2.98 -1.72
CA THR A 50 9.44 -2.75 -0.56
C THR A 50 10.31 -1.52 -0.74
N MET A 51 10.89 -1.29 -1.93
CA MET A 51 11.70 -0.11 -2.20
C MET A 51 10.88 1.19 -2.08
N VAL A 52 9.67 1.20 -2.65
CA VAL A 52 8.77 2.35 -2.56
C VAL A 52 8.35 2.61 -1.11
N LEU A 53 7.98 1.55 -0.37
CA LEU A 53 7.60 1.67 1.04
C LEU A 53 8.77 2.19 1.90
N LEU A 54 9.98 1.68 1.69
CA LEU A 54 11.17 2.17 2.41
C LEU A 54 11.45 3.63 2.06
N PHE A 55 11.37 4.00 0.79
CA PHE A 55 11.54 5.38 0.36
C PHE A 55 10.59 6.31 1.12
N PHE A 56 9.28 6.04 1.08
CA PHE A 56 8.29 6.86 1.77
C PHE A 56 8.38 6.77 3.30
N ALA A 57 8.81 5.64 3.87
CA ALA A 57 9.04 5.53 5.30
C ALA A 57 10.15 6.46 5.79
N PHE A 58 11.20 6.67 4.98
CA PHE A 58 12.31 7.57 5.33
C PHE A 58 12.09 9.02 4.87
N SER A 59 11.43 9.24 3.73
CA SER A 59 11.29 10.57 3.12
C SER A 59 9.91 11.20 3.32
N GLY A 60 8.92 10.46 3.83
CA GLY A 60 7.52 10.88 3.86
C GLY A 60 7.29 12.17 4.65
N GLU A 61 7.87 12.27 5.85
CA GLU A 61 7.76 13.48 6.67
C GLU A 61 8.41 14.68 5.99
N ALA A 62 9.62 14.51 5.44
CA ALA A 62 10.32 15.57 4.71
C ALA A 62 9.53 16.06 3.49
N LEU A 63 8.88 15.16 2.76
CA LEU A 63 8.01 15.49 1.62
C LEU A 63 6.80 16.30 2.08
N LEU A 64 6.16 15.91 3.19
CA LEU A 64 5.03 16.62 3.77
C LEU A 64 5.42 18.02 4.24
N THR A 65 6.56 18.15 4.93
CA THR A 65 7.09 19.45 5.36
C THR A 65 7.39 20.35 4.16
N TYR A 66 8.00 19.80 3.09
CA TYR A 66 8.24 20.55 1.86
C TYR A 66 6.95 21.09 1.23
N MET A 67 5.89 20.27 1.24
CA MET A 67 4.56 20.66 0.76
C MET A 67 3.78 21.57 1.73
N HIS A 68 4.32 21.85 2.92
CA HIS A 68 3.62 22.55 4.01
C HIS A 68 2.29 21.89 4.40
N VAL A 69 2.26 20.55 4.34
CA VAL A 69 1.08 19.73 4.66
C VAL A 69 1.31 19.02 5.99
N GLU A 70 0.33 19.07 6.88
CA GLU A 70 0.36 18.32 8.12
C GLU A 70 -0.02 16.84 7.89
N MET A 71 0.52 15.95 8.73
CA MET A 71 0.17 14.52 8.68
C MET A 71 -1.35 14.29 8.85
N TYR A 72 -2.02 15.12 9.66
CA TYR A 72 -3.46 15.07 9.82
C TYR A 72 -4.20 15.40 8.52
N SER A 73 -3.76 16.41 7.77
CA SER A 73 -4.33 16.77 6.47
C SER A 73 -4.18 15.65 5.46
N LEU A 74 -3.03 14.95 5.45
CA LEU A 74 -2.82 13.79 4.59
C LEU A 74 -3.79 12.65 4.93
N GLN A 75 -3.97 12.35 6.22
CA GLN A 75 -4.91 11.31 6.67
C GLN A 75 -6.35 11.66 6.28
N ALA A 76 -6.76 12.91 6.45
CA ALA A 76 -8.09 13.38 6.05
C ALA A 76 -8.30 13.28 4.53
N ALA A 77 -7.32 13.71 3.72
CA ALA A 77 -7.38 13.61 2.27
C ALA A 77 -7.40 12.15 1.80
N GLY A 78 -6.60 11.27 2.41
CA GLY A 78 -6.62 9.84 2.15
C GLY A 78 -7.97 9.20 2.46
N GLY A 79 -8.58 9.55 3.59
CA GLY A 79 -9.93 9.12 3.95
C GLY A 79 -11.00 9.58 2.94
N LEU A 80 -10.92 10.83 2.48
CA LEU A 80 -11.80 11.37 1.43
C LEU A 80 -11.61 10.65 0.09
N LEU A 81 -10.38 10.39 -0.33
CA LEU A 81 -10.07 9.66 -1.56
C LEU A 81 -10.61 8.23 -1.53
N LEU A 82 -10.47 7.53 -0.40
CA LEU A 82 -11.04 6.19 -0.23
C LEU A 82 -12.57 6.21 -0.29
N GLY A 83 -13.20 7.23 0.31
CA GLY A 83 -14.64 7.45 0.17
C GLY A 83 -15.04 7.67 -1.30
N LEU A 84 -14.30 8.50 -2.03
CA LEU A 84 -14.60 8.81 -3.44
C LEU A 84 -14.40 7.63 -4.40
N ILE A 85 -13.38 6.79 -4.18
CA ILE A 85 -13.07 5.64 -5.05
C ILE A 85 -13.92 4.42 -4.67
N GLY A 86 -14.26 4.27 -3.38
CA GLY A 86 -15.04 3.16 -2.85
C GLY A 86 -16.56 3.32 -2.98
N MET A 87 -17.04 4.49 -3.44
CA MET A 87 -18.43 4.79 -3.79
C MET A 87 -18.66 4.66 -5.30
#